data_AF-A0A7W8HWR3-F1
#
_entry.id   AF-A0A7W8HWR3-F1
#
_cell.length_a   1.000
_cell.length_b   1.000
_cell.length_c   1.000
_cell.angle_alpha   90.00
_cell.angle_beta   90.00
_cell.angle_gamma   90.00
#
_symmetry.space_group_name_H-M   'P 1'
#
loop_
_entity.id
_entity.type
_entity.pdbx_description
1 polymer ?
#
loop_
_entity_poly.entity_id
_entity_poly.type
_entity_poly.pdbx_seq_one_letter_code
_entity_poly.pdbx_strand_id
1 'polypeptide(L)'
;MRVVAEANQGGEMVEAVLKTAGVRCPVKRVHARLGKQARAEPVAALYEQGRVRHSAGLEALEEALMGLGLEDGGGSPDRADALVWAVTDLLVDGAGMGPRVRVL
;
A
#
# COMPACT_ATOMS: atom_id res chain seq x y z
N MET A 1 6.43 -12.62 4.94
CA MET A 1 6.13 -11.62 3.89
C MET A 1 4.81 -12.02 3.24
N ARG A 2 3.91 -11.07 3.02
CA ARG A 2 2.61 -11.29 2.37
C ARG A 2 2.38 -10.19 1.34
N VAL A 3 1.55 -10.44 0.35
CA VAL A 3 1.05 -9.42 -0.58
C VAL A 3 -0.30 -8.96 -0.09
N VAL A 4 -0.53 -7.65 -0.07
CA VAL A 4 -1.85 -7.07 0.20
C VAL A 4 -2.43 -6.64 -1.14
N ALA A 5 -3.65 -7.11 -1.44
CA ALA A 5 -4.32 -6.82 -2.70
C ALA A 5 -5.71 -6.25 -2.42
N GLU A 6 -5.98 -5.03 -2.90
CA GLU A 6 -7.34 -4.48 -2.86
C GLU A 6 -8.24 -5.26 -3.81
N ALA A 7 -9.41 -5.69 -3.32
CA ALA A 7 -10.30 -6.61 -4.00
C ALA A 7 -11.61 -5.97 -4.48
N ASN A 8 -11.73 -4.64 -4.43
CA ASN A 8 -12.95 -3.93 -4.80
C ASN A 8 -13.30 -4.04 -6.30
N GLN A 9 -12.31 -4.19 -7.18
CA GLN A 9 -12.50 -4.41 -8.61
C GLN A 9 -11.57 -5.51 -9.14
N GLY A 10 -12.00 -6.77 -9.07
CA GLY A 10 -11.27 -7.90 -9.65
C GLY A 10 -10.27 -8.60 -8.73
N GLY A 11 -10.44 -8.51 -7.41
CA GLY A 11 -9.51 -9.10 -6.42
C GLY A 11 -9.28 -10.61 -6.54
N GLU A 12 -10.25 -11.37 -7.04
CA GLU A 12 -10.06 -12.81 -7.32
C GLU A 12 -9.06 -13.05 -8.45
N MET A 13 -9.06 -12.17 -9.47
CA MET A 13 -8.09 -12.24 -10.57
C MET A 13 -6.68 -11.93 -10.08
N VAL A 14 -6.51 -10.99 -9.16
CA VAL A 14 -5.18 -10.61 -8.63
C VAL A 14 -4.49 -11.79 -7.96
N GLU A 15 -5.19 -12.50 -7.08
CA GLU A 15 -4.61 -13.67 -6.40
C GLU A 15 -4.28 -14.79 -7.39
N ALA A 16 -5.15 -15.05 -8.37
CA ALA A 16 -4.90 -16.04 -9.41
C ALA A 16 -3.69 -15.68 -10.28
N VAL A 17 -3.58 -14.43 -10.73
CA VAL A 17 -2.46 -13.94 -11.55
C VAL A 17 -1.14 -14.02 -10.79
N LEU A 18 -1.11 -13.61 -9.52
CA LEU A 18 0.09 -13.70 -8.69
C LEU A 18 0.55 -15.14 -8.51
N LYS A 19 -0.38 -16.07 -8.26
CA LYS A 19 -0.07 -17.50 -8.16
C LYS A 19 0.48 -18.05 -9.48
N THR A 20 -0.14 -17.72 -10.61
CA THR A 20 0.33 -18.14 -11.95
C THR A 20 1.72 -17.57 -12.27
N ALA A 21 2.01 -16.34 -11.83
CA ALA A 21 3.33 -15.72 -11.96
C ALA A 21 4.39 -16.31 -11.00
N GLY A 22 4.03 -17.30 -10.18
CA GLY A 22 4.97 -17.99 -9.28
C GLY A 22 5.17 -17.31 -7.92
N VAL A 23 4.32 -16.34 -7.54
CA VAL A 23 4.38 -15.71 -6.21
C VAL A 23 3.96 -16.73 -5.14
N ARG A 24 4.90 -17.06 -4.25
CA ARG A 24 4.71 -18.09 -3.21
C ARG A 24 4.26 -17.55 -1.84
N CYS A 25 4.28 -16.24 -1.65
CA CYS A 25 3.87 -15.65 -0.37
C CYS A 25 2.34 -15.54 -0.25
N PRO A 26 1.79 -15.59 0.98
CA PRO A 26 0.36 -15.41 1.20
C PRO A 26 -0.15 -14.09 0.60
N VAL A 27 -1.36 -14.11 0.04
CA VAL A 27 -2.07 -12.93 -0.47
C VAL A 27 -3.22 -12.60 0.51
N LYS A 28 -3.19 -11.41 1.12
CA LYS A 28 -4.28 -10.87 1.94
C LYS A 28 -5.12 -9.96 1.04
N ARG A 29 -6.36 -10.38 0.78
CA ARG A 29 -7.34 -9.54 0.09
C ARG A 29 -7.98 -8.55 1.06
N VAL A 30 -8.05 -7.29 0.67
CA VAL A 30 -8.64 -6.21 1.48
C VAL A 30 -9.68 -5.45 0.66
N HIS A 31 -10.69 -4.93 1.34
CA HIS A 31 -11.74 -4.13 0.72
C HIS A 31 -11.71 -2.73 1.32
N ALA A 32 -11.55 -1.72 0.47
CA ALA A 32 -11.60 -0.34 0.91
C ALA A 32 -13.04 0.04 1.27
N ARG A 33 -13.25 0.46 2.52
CA ARG A 33 -14.54 0.93 3.04
C ARG A 33 -14.62 2.44 3.21
N LEU A 34 -13.45 3.09 3.30
CA LEU A 34 -13.31 4.53 3.43
C LEU A 34 -12.72 5.11 2.14
N GLY A 35 -12.98 6.38 1.87
CA GLY A 35 -12.35 7.10 0.76
C GLY A 35 -10.82 7.17 0.92
N LYS A 36 -10.10 7.39 -0.18
CA LYS A 36 -8.62 7.39 -0.21
C LYS A 36 -8.00 8.30 0.84
N GLN A 37 -8.50 9.53 0.97
CA GLN A 37 -7.99 10.50 1.94
C GLN A 37 -8.17 10.02 3.39
N ALA A 38 -9.35 9.51 3.74
CA ALA A 38 -9.62 8.98 5.07
C ALA A 38 -8.78 7.73 5.39
N ARG A 39 -8.47 6.89 4.39
CA ARG A 39 -7.54 5.76 4.58
C ARG A 39 -6.09 6.21 4.80
N ALA A 40 -5.69 7.31 4.19
CA ALA A 40 -4.32 7.82 4.27
C ALA A 40 -4.01 8.53 5.60
N GLU A 41 -5.01 9.07 6.29
CA GLU A 41 -4.86 9.80 7.55
C GLU A 41 -4.01 9.05 8.62
N PRO A 42 -4.28 7.79 9.00
CA PRO A 42 -3.45 7.08 9.97
C PRO A 42 -2.02 6.85 9.48
N VAL A 43 -1.82 6.77 8.16
CA VAL A 43 -0.48 6.62 7.56
C VAL A 43 0.28 7.95 7.60
N ALA A 44 -0.38 9.08 7.34
CA ALA A 44 0.20 10.41 7.46
C ALA A 44 0.71 10.67 8.89
N ALA A 45 -0.06 10.30 9.91
CA ALA A 45 0.38 10.40 11.31
C ALA A 45 1.67 9.60 11.59
N LEU A 46 1.85 8.44 10.94
CA LEU A 46 3.08 7.66 11.07
C LEU A 46 4.28 8.33 10.39
N TYR A 47 4.07 9.06 9.29
CA TYR A 47 5.11 9.90 8.67
C TYR A 47 5.49 11.08 9.57
N GLU A 48 4.51 11.79 10.14
CA GLU A 48 4.75 12.92 11.05
C GLU A 48 5.54 12.48 12.30
N GLN A 49 5.27 11.27 12.80
CA GLN A 49 6.03 10.66 13.89
C GLN A 49 7.42 10.16 13.48
N GLY A 50 7.79 10.26 12.20
CA GLY A 50 9.07 9.77 11.67
C GLY A 50 9.19 8.25 11.66
N ARG A 51 8.07 7.51 11.71
CA ARG A 51 8.04 6.04 11.75
C ARG A 51 8.09 5.39 10.37
N VAL A 52 7.84 6.17 9.31
CA VAL A 52 7.95 5.73 7.92
C VAL A 52 9.01 6.58 7.22
N ARG A 53 9.90 5.93 6.47
CA ARG A 53 10.94 6.57 5.66
C ARG A 53 11.11 5.79 4.37
N HIS A 54 11.52 6.47 3.31
CA HIS A 54 11.81 5.86 2.01
C HIS A 54 13.30 5.67 1.84
N SER A 55 13.65 4.57 1.17
CA SER A 55 14.99 4.41 0.60
C SER A 55 15.05 5.16 -0.73
N ALA A 56 16.26 5.51 -1.17
CA ALA A 56 16.49 6.05 -2.52
C ALA A 56 15.90 5.13 -3.61
N GLY A 57 15.48 5.70 -4.74
CA GLY A 57 14.84 4.99 -5.85
C GLY A 57 13.31 4.93 -5.79
N LEU A 58 12.68 5.71 -4.90
CA LEU A 58 11.23 5.81 -4.72
C LEU A 58 10.67 7.18 -5.16
N GLU A 59 11.37 7.90 -6.03
CA GLU A 59 11.04 9.27 -6.43
C GLU A 59 9.65 9.35 -7.08
N ALA A 60 9.30 8.36 -7.92
CA ALA A 60 7.97 8.28 -8.55
C ALA A 60 6.84 7.95 -7.56
N LEU A 61 7.16 7.40 -6.38
CA LEU A 61 6.22 7.23 -5.28
C LEU A 61 6.09 8.54 -4.50
N GLU A 62 7.19 9.20 -4.19
CA GLU A 62 7.23 10.49 -3.50
C GLU A 62 6.45 11.56 -4.27
N GLU A 63 6.60 11.60 -5.60
CA GLU A 63 5.81 12.47 -6.48
C GLU A 63 4.31 12.15 -6.41
N ALA A 64 3.93 10.87 -6.43
CA ALA A 64 2.54 10.45 -6.29
C ALA A 64 1.95 10.78 -4.91
N LEU A 65 2.78 10.81 -3.85
CA LEU A 65 2.35 11.23 -2.52
C LEU A 65 2.08 12.73 -2.42
N MET A 66 2.84 13.56 -3.13
CA MET A 66 2.57 15.01 -3.20
C MET A 66 1.20 15.31 -3.80
N GLY A 67 0.73 14.46 -4.73
CA GLY A 67 -0.60 14.56 -5.32
C GLY A 67 -1.74 13.96 -4.48
N LEU A 68 -1.43 13.31 -3.35
CA LEU A 68 -2.45 12.63 -2.55
C LEU A 68 -3.35 13.66 -1.83
N GLY A 69 -4.64 13.68 -2.18
CA GLY A 69 -5.63 14.62 -1.62
C GLY A 69 -5.90 15.85 -2.48
N LEU A 70 -5.22 15.99 -3.62
CA LEU A 70 -5.61 16.95 -4.66
C LEU A 70 -6.64 16.26 -5.57
N GLU A 71 -7.91 16.60 -5.43
CA GLU A 71 -9.03 15.99 -6.18
C GLU A 71 -9.15 16.47 -7.64
N ASP A 72 -8.09 17.08 -8.20
CA ASP A 72 -8.13 17.67 -9.53
C ASP A 72 -7.60 16.69 -10.60
N GLY A 73 -8.45 15.74 -11.00
CA GLY A 73 -8.49 15.15 -12.34
C GLY A 73 -7.30 14.30 -12.84
N GLY A 74 -6.21 14.18 -12.07
CA GLY A 74 -5.10 13.27 -12.36
C GLY A 74 -5.49 11.82 -12.02
N GLY A 75 -5.07 10.88 -12.88
CA GLY A 75 -5.35 9.45 -12.68
C GLY A 75 -5.02 8.94 -11.28
N SER A 76 -5.64 7.82 -10.89
CA SER A 76 -5.48 7.23 -9.56
C SER A 76 -4.00 7.16 -9.15
N PRO A 77 -3.60 7.69 -7.98
CA PRO A 77 -2.23 7.64 -7.52
C PRO A 77 -1.92 6.22 -6.99
N ASP A 78 -1.85 5.26 -7.91
CA ASP A 78 -1.82 3.82 -7.61
C ASP A 78 -0.63 3.43 -6.72
N ARG A 79 0.51 4.12 -6.88
CA ARG A 79 1.69 3.96 -6.03
C ARG A 79 1.45 4.42 -4.59
N ALA A 80 0.83 5.58 -4.40
CA ALA A 80 0.54 6.13 -3.08
C ALA A 80 -0.51 5.29 -2.35
N ASP A 81 -1.56 4.85 -3.05
CA ASP A 81 -2.59 3.99 -2.46
C ASP A 81 -2.03 2.60 -2.09
N ALA A 82 -1.17 2.02 -2.93
CA ALA A 82 -0.46 0.79 -2.60
C ALA A 82 0.42 0.94 -1.35
N LEU A 83 1.11 2.08 -1.20
CA LEU A 83 1.87 2.40 0.00
C LEU A 83 0.97 2.51 1.24
N VAL A 84 -0.18 3.18 1.14
CA VAL A 84 -1.15 3.28 2.24
C VAL A 84 -1.54 1.88 2.72
N TRP A 85 -1.93 1.00 1.80
CA TRP A 85 -2.26 -0.39 2.14
C TRP A 85 -1.09 -1.14 2.80
N ALA A 86 0.12 -0.98 2.28
CA ALA A 86 1.30 -1.64 2.84
C ALA A 86 1.59 -1.16 4.27
N VAL A 87 1.55 0.15 4.52
CA VAL A 87 1.81 0.72 5.86
C VAL A 87 0.69 0.34 6.83
N THR A 88 -0.57 0.39 6.39
CA THR A 88 -1.71 -0.04 7.21
C THR A 88 -1.59 -1.50 7.63
N ASP A 89 -1.30 -2.42 6.70
CA ASP A 89 -1.13 -3.84 7.04
C ASP A 89 0.06 -4.08 7.97
N LEU A 90 1.14 -3.31 7.81
CA LEU A 90 2.36 -3.49 8.59
C LEU A 90 2.32 -2.87 9.99
N LEU A 91 1.75 -1.68 10.13
CA LEU A 91 1.90 -0.84 11.33
C LEU A 91 0.60 -0.47 12.02
N VAL A 92 -0.55 -0.59 11.35
CA VAL A 92 -1.87 -0.26 11.92
C VAL A 92 -2.63 -1.52 12.29
N ASP A 93 -2.83 -2.42 11.33
CA ASP A 93 -3.49 -3.72 11.52
C ASP A 93 -2.55 -4.78 12.09
N GLY A 94 -1.23 -4.55 11.98
CA GLY A 94 -0.20 -5.55 12.17
C GLY A 94 0.17 -5.81 13.63
N ALA A 95 -0.23 -6.97 14.16
CA ALA A 95 0.28 -7.56 15.42
C ALA A 95 1.41 -8.59 15.15
N GLY A 96 2.49 -8.18 14.48
CA GLY A 96 3.49 -9.12 13.95
C GLY A 96 4.95 -8.66 13.94
N MET A 97 5.76 -9.44 13.21
CA MET A 97 7.23 -9.47 13.12
C MET A 97 7.94 -8.19 12.59
N GLY A 98 7.25 -7.06 12.52
CA GLY A 98 7.75 -5.76 12.05
C GLY A 98 8.06 -5.70 10.54
N PRO A 99 8.26 -4.48 9.98
CA PRO A 99 8.70 -4.28 8.60
C PRO A 99 10.08 -4.90 8.35
N ARG A 100 10.28 -5.48 7.16
CA ARG A 100 11.55 -6.13 6.75
C ARG A 100 11.84 -5.86 5.29
N VAL A 101 13.11 -5.64 4.98
CA VAL A 101 13.60 -5.53 3.60
C VAL A 101 14.14 -6.88 3.16
N ARG A 102 13.79 -7.31 1.94
CA ARG A 102 14.34 -8.51 1.30
C ARG A 102 14.90 -8.09 -0.06
N VAL A 103 16.17 -8.36 -0.29
CA VAL A 103 16.78 -8.23 -1.62
C VAL A 103 16.29 -9.41 -2.46
N LEU A 104 15.73 -9.11 -3.64
CA LEU A 104 15.27 -10.11 -4.61
C LEU A 104 16.42 -10.54 -5.52
#